data_AF-N1NT48-F1
#
_entry.id   AF-N1NT48-F1
#
_cell.length_a   1.000
_cell.length_b   1.000
_cell.length_c   1.000
_cell.angle_alpha   90.00
_cell.angle_beta   90.00
_cell.angle_gamma   90.00
#
_symmetry.space_group_name_H-M   'P 1'
#
loop_
_entity.id
_entity.type
_entity.pdbx_description
1 polymer ?
#
loop_
_entity_poly.entity_id
_entity_poly.type
_entity_poly.pdbx_seq_one_letter_code
_entity_poly.pdbx_strand_id
1 'polypeptide(L)'
;VQVYVMLPLDVVSVDNRFKKGDELRAQLKRLVEAGVDGVMVDVWWGLVEGKGPRAYDWSAYKQVFELVQEAGLKLQAIMSFHQCGGNVDDAVNIPIPQWVRDVGARDPDIFYTDGHGFRNIEYLTLGVDDQPLFHGRTAIQLYVDYMTSFRKNMEESWKTGVIVDIEVGTGQLRKLRYPSYLRKHGLGYPGIGEFICYDKYLQADFKAAAAMVGHPEWKFPNDAGVYDDTPERTKFFMDNGTYLTEKGRFFLAWYSNKLIKHGDKILDEANKVFFGYRVQLAIKISGIHWWYRVPSHAAELTAGYYNLHDRDGYRPIARMLKRHHATLNFTCAEMRDSEQSSQAMSAPEELVQQVLSAGWREGLRVACENALPRYDATAYNTILRNARPNGINKTGPPEHKLFGFTYLRL
;
A
#
# COMPACT_ATOMS: atom_id res chain seq x y z
N VAL A 1 17.64 14.25 -4.40
CA VAL A 1 16.49 13.40 -4.06
C VAL A 1 15.39 14.39 -3.77
N GLN A 2 14.26 14.27 -4.46
CA GLN A 2 13.16 15.21 -4.26
C GLN A 2 12.50 14.94 -2.91
N VAL A 3 12.00 15.99 -2.26
CA VAL A 3 11.28 15.89 -0.99
C VAL A 3 9.85 16.36 -1.21
N TYR A 4 8.90 15.49 -0.90
CA TYR A 4 7.47 15.79 -0.88
C TYR A 4 6.96 15.75 0.56
N VAL A 5 5.84 16.41 0.83
CA VAL A 5 5.16 16.32 2.13
C VAL A 5 3.71 15.89 1.92
N MET A 6 3.28 14.89 2.68
CA MET A 6 1.91 14.41 2.63
C MET A 6 0.96 15.44 3.27
N LEU A 7 -0.10 15.84 2.57
CA LEU A 7 -1.11 16.77 3.08
C LEU A 7 -1.92 16.15 4.22
N PRO A 8 -2.64 16.92 5.05
CA PRO A 8 -3.56 16.39 6.07
C PRO A 8 -4.58 15.39 5.49
N LEU A 9 -4.95 14.37 6.27
CA LEU A 9 -5.92 13.34 5.85
C LEU A 9 -7.29 13.94 5.47
N ASP A 10 -7.66 15.05 6.11
CA ASP A 10 -8.90 15.79 5.94
C ASP A 10 -8.74 17.09 5.13
N VAL A 11 -7.69 17.20 4.31
CA VAL A 11 -7.51 18.37 3.44
C VAL A 11 -8.77 18.63 2.59
N VAL A 12 -9.41 17.56 2.13
CA VAL A 12 -10.82 17.55 1.73
C VAL A 12 -11.63 16.92 2.86
N SER A 13 -12.67 17.60 3.33
CA SER A 13 -13.48 17.14 4.46
C SER A 13 -14.35 15.93 4.10
N VAL A 14 -14.88 15.24 5.12
CA VAL A 14 -15.71 14.03 4.98
C VAL A 14 -16.99 14.22 4.15
N ASP A 15 -17.44 15.46 3.95
CA ASP A 15 -18.56 15.85 3.09
C ASP A 15 -18.14 16.29 1.68
N ASN A 16 -16.91 15.94 1.26
CA ASN A 16 -16.30 16.29 -0.03
C ASN A 16 -16.28 17.81 -0.29
N ARG A 17 -15.81 18.58 0.70
CA ARG A 17 -15.65 20.04 0.59
C ARG A 17 -14.23 20.47 0.93
N PHE A 18 -13.75 21.52 0.29
CA PHE A 18 -12.47 22.14 0.63
C PHE A 18 -12.72 23.31 1.58
N LYS A 19 -12.55 23.08 2.89
CA LYS A 19 -12.90 24.06 3.94
C LYS A 19 -11.69 24.80 4.52
N LYS A 20 -10.48 24.24 4.37
CA LYS A 20 -9.24 24.70 5.03
C LYS A 20 -8.31 25.44 4.07
N GLY A 21 -8.87 26.21 3.13
CA GLY A 21 -8.10 26.85 2.06
C GLY A 21 -7.02 27.81 2.55
N ASP A 22 -7.38 28.75 3.43
CA ASP A 22 -6.44 29.76 3.94
C ASP A 22 -5.36 29.14 4.84
N GLU A 23 -5.75 28.17 5.68
CA GLU A 23 -4.84 27.41 6.53
C GLU A 23 -3.83 26.64 5.68
N LEU A 24 -4.31 25.89 4.67
CA LEU A 24 -3.45 25.14 3.76
C LEU A 24 -2.52 26.08 2.98
N ARG A 25 -3.02 27.23 2.50
CA ARG A 25 -2.20 28.23 1.80
C ARG A 25 -1.03 28.70 2.65
N ALA A 26 -1.28 28.98 3.94
CA ALA A 26 -0.24 29.38 4.88
C ALA A 26 0.79 28.25 5.12
N GLN A 27 0.32 27.00 5.25
CA GLN A 27 1.20 25.84 5.42
C GLN A 27 2.05 25.57 4.17
N LEU A 28 1.46 25.59 2.97
CA LEU A 28 2.19 25.41 1.71
C LEU A 28 3.26 26.47 1.51
N LYS A 29 2.99 27.72 1.91
CA LYS A 29 4.01 28.78 1.89
C LYS A 29 5.24 28.42 2.72
N ARG A 30 5.06 27.83 3.90
CA ARG A 30 6.18 27.35 4.74
C ARG A 30 6.94 26.20 4.09
N LEU A 31 6.25 25.30 3.41
CA LEU A 31 6.90 24.22 2.66
C LEU A 31 7.76 24.76 1.51
N VAL A 32 7.25 25.76 0.78
CA VAL A 32 8.01 26.44 -0.28
C VAL A 32 9.24 27.16 0.30
N GLU A 33 9.09 27.87 1.42
CA GLU A 33 10.21 28.50 2.15
C GLU A 33 11.28 27.47 2.58
N ALA A 34 10.87 26.23 2.89
CA ALA A 34 11.76 25.12 3.23
C ALA A 34 12.38 24.42 1.99
N GLY A 35 12.00 24.79 0.78
CA GLY A 35 12.51 24.21 -0.46
C GLY A 35 11.94 22.83 -0.81
N VAL A 36 10.73 22.51 -0.33
CA VAL A 36 10.01 21.26 -0.66
C VAL A 36 9.65 21.23 -2.15
N ASP A 37 9.81 20.08 -2.81
CA ASP A 37 9.54 19.93 -4.25
C ASP A 37 8.05 19.82 -4.58
N GLY A 38 7.25 19.32 -3.64
CA GLY A 38 5.82 19.10 -3.85
C GLY A 38 5.09 18.51 -2.66
N VAL A 39 3.84 18.14 -2.88
CA VAL A 39 2.99 17.50 -1.87
C VAL A 39 2.37 16.20 -2.39
N MET A 40 1.94 15.35 -1.47
CA MET A 40 1.21 14.11 -1.77
C MET A 40 -0.18 14.14 -1.11
N VAL A 41 -1.21 13.70 -1.82
CA VAL A 41 -2.59 13.74 -1.32
C VAL A 41 -3.38 12.47 -1.65
N ASP A 42 -4.16 12.01 -0.68
CA ASP A 42 -5.15 10.96 -0.89
C ASP A 42 -6.35 11.48 -1.68
N VAL A 43 -6.66 10.84 -2.81
CA VAL A 43 -7.85 11.12 -3.61
C VAL A 43 -8.89 10.04 -3.31
N TRP A 44 -9.64 10.25 -2.24
CA TRP A 44 -10.51 9.27 -1.59
C TRP A 44 -11.67 8.84 -2.47
N TRP A 45 -11.73 7.54 -2.78
CA TRP A 45 -12.82 6.95 -3.54
C TRP A 45 -14.20 7.21 -2.91
N GLY A 46 -14.29 7.08 -1.58
CA GLY A 46 -15.50 7.29 -0.80
C GLY A 46 -16.06 8.71 -0.87
N LEU A 47 -15.21 9.73 -1.08
CA LEU A 47 -15.67 11.12 -1.24
C LEU A 47 -16.15 11.38 -2.66
N VAL A 48 -15.35 10.97 -3.65
CA VAL A 48 -15.58 11.35 -5.04
C VAL A 48 -16.71 10.55 -5.69
N GLU A 49 -16.77 9.23 -5.51
CA GLU A 49 -17.85 8.37 -6.05
C GLU A 49 -18.86 7.98 -4.95
N GLY A 50 -18.97 8.79 -3.89
CA GLY A 50 -19.80 8.47 -2.73
C GLY A 50 -21.31 8.45 -3.02
N LYS A 51 -21.78 9.32 -3.93
CA LYS A 51 -23.22 9.50 -4.24
C LYS A 51 -23.84 8.32 -5.00
N GLY A 52 -23.03 7.48 -5.65
CA GLY A 52 -23.51 6.35 -6.43
C GLY A 52 -22.58 5.97 -7.59
N PRO A 53 -22.86 4.85 -8.28
CA PRO A 53 -22.07 4.39 -9.41
C PRO A 53 -21.86 5.48 -10.47
N ARG A 54 -20.60 5.79 -10.77
CA ARG A 54 -20.16 6.81 -11.74
C ARG A 54 -20.60 8.25 -11.45
N ALA A 55 -21.12 8.53 -10.26
CA ALA A 55 -21.49 9.87 -9.82
C ALA A 55 -20.29 10.60 -9.19
N TYR A 56 -19.29 10.91 -10.03
CA TYR A 56 -18.03 11.51 -9.59
C TYR A 56 -18.14 13.00 -9.29
N ASP A 57 -17.72 13.41 -8.09
CA ASP A 57 -17.67 14.81 -7.66
C ASP A 57 -16.22 15.22 -7.34
N TRP A 58 -15.56 15.85 -8.32
CA TRP A 58 -14.16 16.28 -8.25
C TRP A 58 -13.98 17.71 -7.71
N SER A 59 -15.06 18.36 -7.29
CA SER A 59 -15.09 19.81 -7.03
C SER A 59 -14.09 20.27 -5.98
N ALA A 60 -14.01 19.59 -4.83
CA ALA A 60 -13.07 19.93 -3.76
C ALA A 60 -11.62 19.64 -4.14
N TYR A 61 -11.36 18.50 -4.79
CA TYR A 61 -10.00 18.13 -5.22
C TYR A 61 -9.44 19.09 -6.27
N LYS A 62 -10.28 19.61 -7.19
CA LYS A 62 -9.86 20.66 -8.12
C LYS A 62 -9.35 21.92 -7.41
N GLN A 63 -10.07 22.37 -6.37
CA GLN A 63 -9.67 23.54 -5.58
C GLN A 63 -8.35 23.30 -4.82
N VAL A 64 -8.16 22.10 -4.25
CA VAL A 64 -6.89 21.72 -3.62
C VAL A 64 -5.75 21.76 -4.64
N PHE A 65 -5.95 21.20 -5.83
CA PHE A 65 -4.90 21.09 -6.85
C PHE A 65 -4.55 22.46 -7.44
N GLU A 66 -5.55 23.32 -7.63
CA GLU A 66 -5.38 24.72 -8.01
C GLU A 66 -4.51 25.46 -6.98
N LEU A 67 -4.80 25.30 -5.68
CA LEU A 67 -4.03 25.93 -4.62
C LEU A 67 -2.58 25.40 -4.53
N VAL A 68 -2.36 24.11 -4.77
CA VAL A 68 -1.01 23.52 -4.87
C VAL A 68 -0.26 24.07 -6.09
N GLN A 69 -0.93 24.20 -7.23
CA GLN A 69 -0.37 24.77 -8.45
C GLN A 69 0.00 26.25 -8.25
N GLU A 70 -0.87 27.05 -7.63
CA GLU A 70 -0.61 28.46 -7.29
C GLU A 70 0.61 28.62 -6.38
N ALA A 71 0.85 27.65 -5.48
CA ALA A 71 2.02 27.63 -4.63
C ALA A 71 3.32 27.25 -5.37
N GLY A 72 3.23 26.80 -6.64
CA GLY A 72 4.38 26.35 -7.43
C GLY A 72 4.93 24.97 -7.02
N LEU A 73 4.13 24.18 -6.31
CA LEU A 73 4.51 22.85 -5.81
C LEU A 73 4.05 21.75 -6.79
N LYS A 74 4.84 20.67 -6.91
CA LYS A 74 4.39 19.45 -7.61
C LYS A 74 3.38 18.68 -6.77
N LEU A 75 2.65 17.78 -7.41
CA LEU A 75 1.61 16.97 -6.80
C LEU A 75 1.78 15.48 -7.13
N GLN A 76 1.77 14.67 -6.08
CA GLN A 76 1.61 13.22 -6.16
C GLN A 76 0.18 12.88 -5.71
N ALA A 77 -0.62 12.29 -6.60
CA ALA A 77 -2.01 11.97 -6.30
C ALA A 77 -2.17 10.46 -6.06
N ILE A 78 -2.80 10.09 -4.95
CA ILE A 78 -3.03 8.69 -4.60
C ILE A 78 -4.44 8.31 -5.01
N MET A 79 -4.60 7.26 -5.81
CA MET A 79 -5.91 6.66 -6.09
C MET A 79 -6.32 5.81 -4.88
N SER A 80 -6.93 6.46 -3.90
CA SER A 80 -7.21 5.87 -2.59
C SER A 80 -8.51 5.07 -2.58
N PHE A 81 -8.45 3.85 -3.12
CA PHE A 81 -9.55 2.87 -3.17
C PHE A 81 -9.83 2.16 -1.82
N HIS A 82 -9.44 2.76 -0.72
CA HIS A 82 -9.51 2.19 0.63
C HIS A 82 -10.11 3.20 1.61
N GLN A 83 -10.51 2.71 2.78
CA GLN A 83 -10.97 3.54 3.88
C GLN A 83 -9.82 4.33 4.52
N CYS A 84 -10.07 5.62 4.82
CA CYS A 84 -9.28 6.39 5.78
C CYS A 84 -9.78 6.12 7.19
N GLY A 85 -8.86 5.77 8.10
CA GLY A 85 -9.14 5.63 9.53
C GLY A 85 -10.04 4.46 9.89
N GLY A 86 -10.74 4.57 11.02
CA GLY A 86 -11.64 3.56 11.55
C GLY A 86 -11.20 2.94 12.88
N ASN A 87 -10.05 3.34 13.43
CA ASN A 87 -9.69 3.09 14.83
C ASN A 87 -10.35 4.12 15.75
N VAL A 88 -10.43 3.80 17.05
CA VAL A 88 -11.11 4.62 18.08
C VAL A 88 -10.54 6.05 18.17
N ASP A 89 -9.28 6.24 17.78
CA ASP A 89 -8.57 7.52 17.89
C ASP A 89 -8.25 8.17 16.53
N ASP A 90 -8.76 7.64 15.42
CA ASP A 90 -8.49 8.22 14.10
C ASP A 90 -9.28 9.53 13.93
N ALA A 91 -8.57 10.64 13.77
CA ALA A 91 -9.15 11.98 13.63
C ALA A 91 -10.06 12.15 12.40
N VAL A 92 -9.93 11.25 11.41
CA VAL A 92 -10.64 11.32 10.12
C VAL A 92 -11.11 9.92 9.74
N ASN A 93 -12.40 9.78 9.43
CA ASN A 93 -13.00 8.53 8.98
C ASN A 93 -13.70 8.73 7.63
N ILE A 94 -13.14 8.14 6.58
CA ILE A 94 -13.69 8.21 5.21
C ILE A 94 -13.79 6.77 4.71
N PRO A 95 -14.95 6.11 4.79
CA PRO A 95 -15.12 4.75 4.29
C PRO A 95 -15.06 4.71 2.76
N ILE A 96 -14.93 3.51 2.18
CA ILE A 96 -15.23 3.29 0.75
C ILE A 96 -16.71 3.63 0.47
N PRO A 97 -17.12 3.88 -0.80
CA PRO A 97 -18.47 4.35 -1.11
C PRO A 97 -19.57 3.49 -0.48
N GLN A 98 -20.61 4.14 0.07
CA GLN A 98 -21.67 3.43 0.78
C GLN A 98 -22.39 2.41 -0.12
N TRP A 99 -22.64 2.74 -1.38
CA TRP A 99 -23.29 1.84 -2.33
C TRP A 99 -22.48 0.56 -2.60
N VAL A 100 -21.15 0.58 -2.43
CA VAL A 100 -20.28 -0.61 -2.49
C VAL A 100 -20.44 -1.44 -1.21
N ARG A 101 -20.48 -0.77 -0.05
CA ARG A 101 -20.70 -1.43 1.24
C ARG A 101 -22.08 -2.09 1.31
N ASP A 102 -23.08 -1.52 0.65
CA ASP A 102 -24.43 -2.09 0.54
C ASP A 102 -24.44 -3.39 -0.29
N VAL A 103 -23.51 -3.57 -1.24
CA VAL A 103 -23.26 -4.87 -1.89
C VAL A 103 -22.72 -5.85 -0.84
N GLY A 104 -21.78 -5.40 -0.01
CA GLY A 104 -21.20 -6.19 1.08
C GLY A 104 -22.19 -6.61 2.17
N ALA A 105 -23.29 -5.88 2.35
CA ALA A 105 -24.38 -6.30 3.24
C ALA A 105 -25.13 -7.53 2.71
N ARG A 106 -25.13 -7.75 1.39
CA ARG A 106 -25.75 -8.93 0.74
C ARG A 106 -24.74 -10.04 0.47
N ASP A 107 -23.51 -9.65 0.16
CA ASP A 107 -22.40 -10.56 -0.07
C ASP A 107 -21.17 -10.12 0.76
N PRO A 108 -21.06 -10.58 2.03
CA PRO A 108 -19.96 -10.17 2.90
C PRO A 108 -18.58 -10.65 2.40
N ASP A 109 -18.54 -11.61 1.48
CA ASP A 109 -17.30 -12.13 0.90
C ASP A 109 -16.66 -11.18 -0.13
N ILE A 110 -17.24 -10.00 -0.40
CA ILE A 110 -16.51 -8.94 -1.12
C ILE A 110 -15.36 -8.33 -0.31
N PHE A 111 -15.29 -8.64 0.99
CA PHE A 111 -14.28 -8.14 1.91
C PHE A 111 -13.29 -9.24 2.30
N TYR A 112 -12.05 -8.84 2.52
CA TYR A 112 -11.04 -9.71 3.10
C TYR A 112 -11.52 -10.29 4.43
N THR A 113 -11.32 -11.60 4.61
CA THR A 113 -11.87 -12.36 5.73
C THR A 113 -10.82 -13.25 6.37
N ASP A 114 -10.77 -13.26 7.70
CA ASP A 114 -9.86 -14.10 8.48
C ASP A 114 -10.45 -15.47 8.82
N GLY A 115 -9.68 -16.32 9.51
CA GLY A 115 -10.10 -17.68 9.86
C GLY A 115 -11.32 -17.74 10.78
N HIS A 116 -11.67 -16.64 11.44
CA HIS A 116 -12.78 -16.51 12.37
C HIS A 116 -14.03 -15.90 11.71
N GLY A 117 -13.94 -15.52 10.43
CA GLY A 117 -15.05 -14.91 9.68
C GLY A 117 -15.18 -13.40 9.89
N PHE A 118 -14.21 -12.74 10.54
CA PHE A 118 -14.20 -11.28 10.66
C PHE A 118 -13.98 -10.66 9.27
N ARG A 119 -14.76 -9.61 8.96
CA ARG A 119 -14.75 -8.94 7.66
C ARG A 119 -14.05 -7.60 7.76
N ASN A 120 -12.93 -7.45 7.05
CA ASN A 120 -12.26 -6.16 6.94
C ASN A 120 -12.92 -5.32 5.83
N ILE A 121 -13.74 -4.34 6.24
CA ILE A 121 -14.53 -3.50 5.34
C ILE A 121 -13.76 -2.34 4.69
N GLU A 122 -12.44 -2.25 4.89
CA GLU A 122 -11.64 -1.10 4.46
C GLU A 122 -11.21 -1.18 3.00
N TYR A 123 -11.25 -2.38 2.39
CA TYR A 123 -10.86 -2.63 1.00
C TYR A 123 -11.56 -3.88 0.46
N LEU A 124 -11.76 -3.96 -0.86
CA LEU A 124 -12.36 -5.12 -1.52
C LEU A 124 -11.35 -6.28 -1.65
N THR A 125 -11.75 -7.51 -1.37
CA THR A 125 -10.85 -8.67 -1.56
C THR A 125 -10.40 -8.77 -3.02
N LEU A 126 -9.14 -9.11 -3.27
CA LEU A 126 -8.67 -9.39 -4.63
C LEU A 126 -9.42 -10.59 -5.28
N GLY A 127 -10.13 -11.39 -4.47
CA GLY A 127 -11.04 -12.43 -4.95
C GLY A 127 -12.18 -11.91 -5.84
N VAL A 128 -12.54 -10.63 -5.72
CA VAL A 128 -13.60 -9.99 -6.51
C VAL A 128 -13.11 -9.08 -7.64
N ASP A 129 -11.81 -9.08 -7.95
CA ASP A 129 -11.21 -8.28 -9.03
C ASP A 129 -11.99 -8.39 -10.35
N ASP A 130 -12.37 -9.62 -10.72
CA ASP A 130 -13.06 -9.95 -11.97
C ASP A 130 -14.54 -10.33 -11.78
N GLN A 131 -15.08 -10.18 -10.56
CA GLN A 131 -16.46 -10.58 -10.26
C GLN A 131 -17.42 -9.40 -10.50
N PRO A 132 -18.43 -9.51 -11.39
CA PRO A 132 -19.28 -8.40 -11.79
C PRO A 132 -20.41 -8.08 -10.78
N LEU A 133 -20.03 -7.91 -9.50
CA LEU A 133 -20.94 -7.79 -8.37
C LEU A 133 -21.46 -6.37 -8.14
N PHE A 134 -20.77 -5.36 -8.68
CA PHE A 134 -20.98 -3.96 -8.33
C PHE A 134 -21.87 -3.27 -9.37
N HIS A 135 -23.15 -3.63 -9.36
CA HIS A 135 -24.15 -3.19 -10.35
C HIS A 135 -23.71 -3.51 -11.80
N GLY A 136 -23.22 -4.73 -12.01
CA GLY A 136 -22.75 -5.22 -13.31
C GLY A 136 -21.28 -4.90 -13.63
N ARG A 137 -20.58 -4.17 -12.75
CA ARG A 137 -19.14 -3.90 -12.86
C ARG A 137 -18.30 -4.81 -11.96
N THR A 138 -17.08 -5.13 -12.39
CA THR A 138 -16.06 -5.77 -11.54
C THR A 138 -15.30 -4.75 -10.70
N ALA A 139 -14.60 -5.16 -9.64
CA ALA A 139 -13.80 -4.24 -8.83
C ALA A 139 -12.73 -3.52 -9.67
N ILE A 140 -12.06 -4.23 -10.58
CA ILE A 140 -11.09 -3.63 -11.52
C ILE A 140 -11.75 -2.57 -12.41
N GLN A 141 -12.97 -2.81 -12.90
CA GLN A 141 -13.71 -1.82 -13.68
C GLN A 141 -14.09 -0.58 -12.84
N LEU A 142 -14.35 -0.73 -11.54
CA LEU A 142 -14.54 0.42 -10.65
C LEU A 142 -13.28 1.29 -10.61
N TYR A 143 -12.12 0.66 -10.42
CA TYR A 143 -10.83 1.35 -10.34
C TYR A 143 -10.48 2.03 -11.68
N VAL A 144 -10.70 1.35 -12.81
CA VAL A 144 -10.51 1.90 -14.16
C VAL A 144 -11.41 3.11 -14.42
N ASP A 145 -12.71 2.98 -14.15
CA ASP A 145 -13.67 4.06 -14.38
C ASP A 145 -13.31 5.28 -13.53
N TYR A 146 -12.89 5.07 -12.28
CA TYR A 146 -12.43 6.13 -11.38
C TYR A 146 -11.18 6.84 -11.89
N MET A 147 -10.12 6.10 -12.23
CA MET A 147 -8.89 6.68 -12.77
C MET A 147 -9.14 7.40 -14.10
N THR A 148 -10.01 6.85 -14.95
CA THR A 148 -10.41 7.48 -16.22
C THR A 148 -11.13 8.80 -15.98
N SER A 149 -12.05 8.84 -15.00
CA SER A 149 -12.75 10.04 -14.59
C SER A 149 -11.79 11.08 -13.99
N PHE A 150 -10.84 10.66 -13.16
CA PHE A 150 -9.79 11.51 -12.60
C PHE A 150 -8.97 12.15 -13.72
N ARG A 151 -8.44 11.35 -14.64
CA ARG A 151 -7.68 11.82 -15.80
C ARG A 151 -8.45 12.86 -16.60
N LYS A 152 -9.73 12.61 -16.90
CA LYS A 152 -10.57 13.56 -17.66
C LYS A 152 -10.78 14.87 -16.90
N ASN A 153 -10.98 14.81 -15.59
CA ASN A 153 -11.36 15.99 -14.80
C ASN A 153 -10.16 16.84 -14.37
N MET A 154 -8.96 16.28 -14.33
CA MET A 154 -7.73 17.00 -13.97
C MET A 154 -6.96 17.53 -15.20
N GLU A 155 -7.66 17.82 -16.30
CA GLU A 155 -7.06 18.24 -17.58
C GLU A 155 -6.05 19.40 -17.44
N GLU A 156 -6.43 20.42 -16.68
CA GLU A 156 -5.58 21.59 -16.45
C GLU A 156 -4.29 21.22 -15.70
N SER A 157 -4.40 20.36 -14.69
CA SER A 157 -3.26 19.85 -13.92
C SER A 157 -2.28 19.06 -14.79
N TRP A 158 -2.77 18.39 -15.85
CA TRP A 158 -1.89 17.71 -16.81
C TRP A 158 -1.18 18.70 -17.74
N LYS A 159 -1.89 19.75 -18.19
CA LYS A 159 -1.31 20.80 -19.06
C LYS A 159 -0.19 21.56 -18.35
N THR A 160 -0.38 21.86 -17.08
CA THR A 160 0.58 22.61 -16.26
C THR A 160 1.70 21.71 -15.74
N GLY A 161 1.53 20.38 -15.80
CA GLY A 161 2.49 19.40 -15.31
C GLY A 161 2.60 19.38 -13.78
N VAL A 162 1.57 19.88 -13.07
CA VAL A 162 1.56 19.89 -11.60
C VAL A 162 1.50 18.46 -11.05
N ILE A 163 0.71 17.57 -11.65
CA ILE A 163 0.67 16.16 -11.27
C ILE A 163 1.86 15.44 -11.91
N VAL A 164 2.73 14.88 -11.08
CA VAL A 164 3.96 14.19 -11.51
C VAL A 164 3.97 12.69 -11.22
N ASP A 165 3.11 12.24 -10.31
CA ASP A 165 3.03 10.86 -9.86
C ASP A 165 1.58 10.47 -9.55
N ILE A 166 1.24 9.23 -9.89
CA ILE A 166 0.00 8.55 -9.53
C ILE A 166 0.36 7.28 -8.74
N GLU A 167 0.15 7.34 -7.43
CA GLU A 167 0.25 6.15 -6.59
C GLU A 167 -1.11 5.41 -6.61
N VAL A 168 -1.12 4.17 -7.10
CA VAL A 168 -2.35 3.39 -7.21
C VAL A 168 -2.54 2.55 -5.95
N GLY A 169 -3.62 2.80 -5.20
CA GLY A 169 -3.91 2.07 -3.97
C GLY A 169 -4.38 0.63 -4.25
N THR A 170 -3.60 -0.35 -3.84
CA THR A 170 -3.85 -1.79 -4.12
C THR A 170 -4.18 -2.60 -2.86
N GLY A 171 -4.79 -1.96 -1.86
CA GLY A 171 -5.11 -2.59 -0.59
C GLY A 171 -5.37 -1.60 0.54
N GLN A 172 -5.54 -2.15 1.75
CA GLN A 172 -5.72 -1.39 2.98
C GLN A 172 -4.54 -0.43 3.20
N LEU A 173 -4.84 0.82 3.59
CA LEU A 173 -3.84 1.89 3.72
C LEU A 173 -2.99 2.05 2.44
N ARG A 174 -3.61 1.94 1.25
CA ARG A 174 -3.02 2.01 -0.10
C ARG A 174 -1.90 1.01 -0.44
N LYS A 175 -1.58 0.07 0.46
CA LYS A 175 -0.43 -0.82 0.30
C LYS A 175 -0.82 -2.13 -0.40
N LEU A 176 0.06 -2.64 -1.26
CA LEU A 176 -0.05 -3.98 -1.83
C LEU A 176 0.22 -5.04 -0.75
N ARG A 177 -0.79 -5.36 0.06
CA ARG A 177 -0.75 -6.40 1.09
C ARG A 177 -2.15 -6.85 1.48
N TYR A 178 -2.21 -7.97 2.19
CA TYR A 178 -3.41 -8.36 2.94
C TYR A 178 -3.53 -7.57 4.26
N PRO A 179 -4.75 -7.40 4.81
CA PRO A 179 -4.98 -6.73 6.09
C PRO A 179 -4.66 -7.63 7.30
N SER A 180 -3.47 -8.23 7.33
CA SER A 180 -3.06 -9.30 8.26
C SER A 180 -2.79 -8.86 9.69
N TYR A 181 -2.64 -7.54 9.92
CA TYR A 181 -2.51 -6.95 11.24
C TYR A 181 -3.59 -5.88 11.39
N LEU A 182 -4.44 -6.06 12.39
CA LEU A 182 -5.50 -5.12 12.74
C LEU A 182 -5.03 -4.35 13.96
N ARG A 183 -4.98 -3.01 13.88
CA ARG A 183 -4.85 -2.17 15.08
C ARG A 183 -6.17 -2.10 15.88
N LYS A 184 -7.28 -2.48 15.25
CA LYS A 184 -8.59 -2.53 15.89
C LYS A 184 -8.58 -3.62 16.95
N HIS A 185 -9.10 -3.29 18.14
CA HIS A 185 -9.26 -4.18 19.29
C HIS A 185 -8.00 -4.46 20.14
N GLY A 186 -6.96 -3.63 20.03
CA GLY A 186 -5.76 -3.75 20.88
C GLY A 186 -4.84 -4.91 20.49
N LEU A 187 -5.19 -5.64 19.43
CA LEU A 187 -4.30 -6.54 18.71
C LEU A 187 -3.26 -5.69 17.96
N GLY A 188 -2.06 -6.24 17.78
CA GLY A 188 -1.07 -5.67 16.90
C GLY A 188 0.23 -5.19 17.55
N TYR A 189 1.28 -5.31 16.75
CA TYR A 189 2.71 -5.13 17.04
C TYR A 189 3.23 -5.68 18.40
N PRO A 190 4.13 -6.68 18.40
CA PRO A 190 4.72 -7.35 17.25
C PRO A 190 4.02 -8.68 16.91
N GLY A 191 2.71 -8.84 17.09
CA GLY A 191 2.01 -10.10 16.73
C GLY A 191 2.25 -10.57 15.29
N ILE A 192 2.26 -11.89 15.06
CA ILE A 192 2.48 -12.50 13.73
C ILE A 192 1.40 -12.16 12.69
N GLY A 193 0.20 -11.76 13.14
CA GLY A 193 -0.96 -11.54 12.28
C GLY A 193 -1.63 -12.85 11.84
N GLU A 194 -2.63 -12.75 10.97
CA GLU A 194 -3.33 -13.93 10.40
C GLU A 194 -3.35 -13.90 8.87
N PHE A 195 -3.52 -15.08 8.26
CA PHE A 195 -3.77 -15.19 6.82
C PHE A 195 -5.20 -14.75 6.50
N ILE A 196 -5.36 -13.74 5.65
CA ILE A 196 -6.66 -13.13 5.36
C ILE A 196 -7.14 -13.54 3.97
N CYS A 197 -7.47 -14.83 3.83
CA CYS A 197 -7.88 -15.45 2.57
C CYS A 197 -9.15 -16.31 2.68
N TYR A 198 -9.95 -16.09 3.71
CA TYR A 198 -11.12 -16.91 4.02
C TYR A 198 -12.43 -16.40 3.42
N ASP A 199 -12.40 -15.42 2.51
CA ASP A 199 -13.60 -15.11 1.73
C ASP A 199 -13.89 -16.24 0.73
N LYS A 200 -15.16 -16.43 0.36
CA LYS A 200 -15.55 -17.56 -0.50
C LYS A 200 -14.86 -17.57 -1.86
N TYR A 201 -14.43 -16.41 -2.38
CA TYR A 201 -13.79 -16.29 -3.69
C TYR A 201 -12.35 -16.81 -3.64
N LEU A 202 -11.56 -16.39 -2.64
CA LEU A 202 -10.20 -16.88 -2.43
C LEU A 202 -10.19 -18.35 -1.99
N GLN A 203 -11.15 -18.80 -1.18
CA GLN A 203 -11.31 -20.22 -0.85
C GLN A 203 -11.54 -21.07 -2.11
N ALA A 204 -12.42 -20.63 -3.02
CA ALA A 204 -12.69 -21.34 -4.27
C ALA A 204 -11.45 -21.37 -5.19
N ASP A 205 -10.72 -20.24 -5.29
CA ASP A 205 -9.49 -20.13 -6.06
C ASP A 205 -8.38 -21.06 -5.54
N PHE A 206 -8.17 -21.11 -4.22
CA PHE A 206 -7.20 -22.03 -3.62
C PHE A 206 -7.58 -23.49 -3.86
N LYS A 207 -8.86 -23.85 -3.68
CA LYS A 207 -9.35 -25.22 -3.92
C LYS A 207 -9.10 -25.65 -5.36
N ALA A 208 -9.35 -24.76 -6.33
CA ALA A 208 -9.06 -25.02 -7.73
C ALA A 208 -7.55 -25.18 -7.98
N ALA A 209 -6.72 -24.30 -7.43
CA ALA A 209 -5.27 -24.38 -7.56
C ALA A 209 -4.69 -25.67 -6.96
N ALA A 210 -5.20 -26.10 -5.80
CA ALA A 210 -4.78 -27.33 -5.13
C ALA A 210 -5.17 -28.58 -5.93
N ALA A 211 -6.39 -28.61 -6.48
CA ALA A 211 -6.83 -29.70 -7.35
C ALA A 211 -5.98 -29.82 -8.62
N MET A 212 -5.55 -28.70 -9.21
CA MET A 212 -4.70 -28.69 -10.42
C MET A 212 -3.32 -29.31 -10.20
N VAL A 213 -2.79 -29.27 -8.98
CA VAL A 213 -1.51 -29.91 -8.63
C VAL A 213 -1.67 -31.30 -8.04
N GLY A 214 -2.86 -31.91 -8.17
CA GLY A 214 -3.13 -33.27 -7.71
C GLY A 214 -3.41 -33.41 -6.21
N HIS A 215 -3.61 -32.28 -5.51
CA HIS A 215 -3.84 -32.25 -4.07
C HIS A 215 -5.19 -31.59 -3.69
N PRO A 216 -6.34 -32.09 -4.17
CA PRO A 216 -7.65 -31.52 -3.86
C PRO A 216 -8.00 -31.57 -2.36
N GLU A 217 -7.29 -32.38 -1.57
CA GLU A 217 -7.42 -32.51 -0.12
C GLU A 217 -6.73 -31.37 0.66
N TRP A 218 -5.84 -30.60 0.02
CA TRP A 218 -5.17 -29.50 0.68
C TRP A 218 -6.14 -28.39 1.07
N LYS A 219 -5.97 -27.91 2.30
CA LYS A 219 -6.72 -26.79 2.91
C LYS A 219 -5.73 -25.72 3.38
N PHE A 220 -6.23 -24.55 3.73
CA PHE A 220 -5.43 -23.53 4.42
C PHE A 220 -4.76 -24.08 5.69
N PRO A 221 -3.64 -23.47 6.13
CA PRO A 221 -3.00 -23.82 7.40
C PRO A 221 -3.98 -23.65 8.57
N ASN A 222 -4.16 -24.70 9.36
CA ASN A 222 -4.99 -24.68 10.58
C ASN A 222 -4.14 -24.57 11.85
N ASP A 223 -2.83 -24.40 11.70
CA ASP A 223 -1.81 -24.43 12.73
C ASP A 223 -0.96 -23.15 12.75
N ALA A 224 -1.47 -22.09 12.13
CA ALA A 224 -0.86 -20.77 12.00
C ALA A 224 -1.09 -19.81 13.18
N GLY A 225 -1.79 -20.26 14.23
CA GLY A 225 -2.08 -19.43 15.41
C GLY A 225 -3.06 -18.30 15.13
N VAL A 226 -3.03 -17.28 15.98
CA VAL A 226 -3.86 -16.08 15.91
C VAL A 226 -3.03 -14.79 15.88
N TYR A 227 -3.66 -13.64 15.65
CA TYR A 227 -3.00 -12.35 15.42
C TYR A 227 -1.81 -12.01 16.35
N ASP A 228 -1.96 -12.19 17.67
CA ASP A 228 -0.97 -11.78 18.68
C ASP A 228 -0.05 -12.91 19.14
N ASP A 229 -0.13 -14.10 18.52
CA ASP A 229 0.86 -15.14 18.79
C ASP A 229 2.26 -14.70 18.34
N THR A 230 3.27 -15.38 18.88
CA THR A 230 4.65 -15.34 18.42
C THR A 230 4.93 -16.58 17.56
N PRO A 231 5.94 -16.55 16.67
CA PRO A 231 6.22 -17.67 15.76
C PRO A 231 6.32 -19.03 16.48
N GLU A 232 7.03 -19.07 17.61
CA GLU A 232 7.25 -20.27 18.43
C GLU A 232 6.00 -20.85 19.09
N ARG A 233 4.91 -20.08 19.18
CA ARG A 233 3.61 -20.55 19.70
C ARG A 233 2.78 -21.29 18.65
N THR A 234 3.22 -21.30 17.40
CA THR A 234 2.49 -21.88 16.28
C THR A 234 3.27 -23.04 15.67
N LYS A 235 2.58 -24.10 15.22
CA LYS A 235 3.29 -25.17 14.49
C LYS A 235 3.64 -24.75 13.07
N PHE A 236 2.94 -23.77 12.52
CA PHE A 236 3.23 -23.25 11.19
C PHE A 236 4.51 -22.42 11.15
N PHE A 237 4.68 -21.44 12.03
CA PHE A 237 5.78 -20.47 11.97
C PHE A 237 6.97 -20.77 12.91
N MET A 238 6.88 -21.76 13.79
CA MET A 238 8.03 -22.16 14.60
C MET A 238 9.20 -22.61 13.72
N ASP A 239 10.41 -22.65 14.29
CA ASP A 239 11.56 -23.18 13.57
C ASP A 239 11.30 -24.62 13.12
N ASN A 240 11.67 -24.95 11.88
CA ASN A 240 11.31 -26.21 11.21
C ASN A 240 9.79 -26.51 11.14
N GLY A 241 8.94 -25.49 11.25
CA GLY A 241 7.49 -25.58 11.24
C GLY A 241 6.87 -25.93 9.87
N THR A 242 5.54 -26.03 9.84
CA THR A 242 4.82 -26.51 8.64
C THR A 242 4.89 -25.56 7.44
N TYR A 243 5.33 -24.31 7.62
CA TYR A 243 5.65 -23.39 6.52
C TYR A 243 6.71 -23.93 5.54
N LEU A 244 7.59 -24.83 6.01
CA LEU A 244 8.61 -25.50 5.19
C LEU A 244 8.14 -26.83 4.58
N THR A 245 6.90 -27.27 4.84
CA THR A 245 6.37 -28.47 4.17
C THR A 245 6.00 -28.16 2.73
N GLU A 246 5.80 -29.19 1.91
CA GLU A 246 5.32 -29.01 0.53
C GLU A 246 3.99 -28.23 0.49
N LYS A 247 3.03 -28.63 1.33
CA LYS A 247 1.75 -27.94 1.47
C LYS A 247 1.92 -26.49 1.94
N GLY A 248 2.80 -26.24 2.91
CA GLY A 248 3.10 -24.90 3.41
C GLY A 248 3.67 -23.99 2.33
N ARG A 249 4.70 -24.45 1.61
CA ARG A 249 5.29 -23.74 0.47
C ARG A 249 4.28 -23.48 -0.65
N PHE A 250 3.43 -24.46 -0.96
CA PHE A 250 2.36 -24.31 -1.95
C PHE A 250 1.38 -23.20 -1.54
N PHE A 251 0.91 -23.22 -0.29
CA PHE A 251 0.01 -22.20 0.24
C PHE A 251 0.64 -20.80 0.21
N LEU A 252 1.88 -20.65 0.70
CA LEU A 252 2.57 -19.35 0.72
C LEU A 252 2.85 -18.83 -0.69
N ALA A 253 3.20 -19.72 -1.64
CA ALA A 253 3.35 -19.36 -3.03
C ALA A 253 2.02 -18.91 -3.65
N TRP A 254 0.92 -19.64 -3.42
CA TRP A 254 -0.41 -19.23 -3.87
C TRP A 254 -0.79 -17.85 -3.30
N TYR A 255 -0.71 -17.68 -1.99
CA TYR A 255 -1.16 -16.48 -1.28
C TYR A 255 -0.39 -15.22 -1.72
N SER A 256 0.93 -15.32 -1.80
CA SER A 256 1.78 -14.22 -2.29
C SER A 256 1.61 -13.95 -3.80
N ASN A 257 1.47 -14.99 -4.64
CA ASN A 257 1.25 -14.81 -6.07
C ASN A 257 -0.10 -14.15 -6.39
N LYS A 258 -1.15 -14.41 -5.59
CA LYS A 258 -2.44 -13.74 -5.74
C LYS A 258 -2.32 -12.23 -5.54
N LEU A 259 -1.53 -11.81 -4.55
CA LEU A 259 -1.22 -10.41 -4.33
C LEU A 259 -0.43 -9.78 -5.49
N ILE A 260 0.59 -10.48 -6.03
CA ILE A 260 1.34 -10.01 -7.20
C ILE A 260 0.43 -9.85 -8.42
N LYS A 261 -0.45 -10.82 -8.69
CA LYS A 261 -1.41 -10.78 -9.82
C LYS A 261 -2.42 -9.64 -9.68
N HIS A 262 -2.87 -9.35 -8.46
CA HIS A 262 -3.76 -8.23 -8.17
C HIS A 262 -3.07 -6.89 -8.53
N GLY A 263 -1.85 -6.66 -8.04
CA GLY A 263 -1.07 -5.48 -8.38
C GLY A 263 -0.77 -5.36 -9.88
N ASP A 264 -0.42 -6.47 -10.54
CA ASP A 264 -0.16 -6.53 -11.97
C ASP A 264 -1.36 -6.07 -12.80
N LYS A 265 -2.56 -6.57 -12.47
CA LYS A 265 -3.79 -6.24 -13.19
C LYS A 265 -4.20 -4.78 -13.01
N ILE A 266 -4.15 -4.27 -11.78
CA ILE A 266 -4.50 -2.87 -11.51
C ILE A 266 -3.53 -1.93 -12.22
N LEU A 267 -2.22 -2.25 -12.24
CA LEU A 267 -1.23 -1.43 -12.93
C LEU A 267 -1.33 -1.50 -14.45
N ASP A 268 -1.67 -2.65 -15.01
CA ASP A 268 -1.91 -2.77 -16.45
C ASP A 268 -3.01 -1.80 -16.90
N GLU A 269 -4.09 -1.75 -16.12
CA GLU A 269 -5.21 -0.84 -16.33
C GLU A 269 -4.84 0.63 -16.07
N ALA A 270 -4.12 0.93 -14.99
CA ALA A 270 -3.64 2.28 -14.71
C ALA A 270 -2.73 2.79 -15.85
N ASN A 271 -1.86 1.93 -16.39
CA ASN A 271 -1.01 2.24 -17.52
C ASN A 271 -1.82 2.60 -18.76
N LYS A 272 -2.89 1.85 -19.08
CA LYS A 272 -3.79 2.18 -20.19
C LYS A 272 -4.48 3.53 -19.98
N VAL A 273 -4.93 3.81 -18.76
CA VAL A 273 -5.60 5.08 -18.44
C VAL A 273 -4.64 6.26 -18.62
N PHE A 274 -3.43 6.19 -18.06
CA PHE A 274 -2.48 7.30 -18.04
C PHE A 274 -1.45 7.24 -19.19
N PHE A 275 -1.67 6.39 -20.19
CA PHE A 275 -0.80 6.29 -21.35
C PHE A 275 -0.64 7.64 -22.05
N GLY A 276 0.61 8.02 -22.34
CA GLY A 276 0.95 9.29 -23.00
C GLY A 276 1.07 10.49 -22.06
N TYR A 277 0.71 10.37 -20.79
CA TYR A 277 0.93 11.44 -19.80
C TYR A 277 2.34 11.35 -19.22
N ARG A 278 2.93 12.51 -18.90
CA ARG A 278 4.26 12.60 -18.28
C ARG A 278 4.18 12.39 -16.77
N VAL A 279 3.67 11.24 -16.35
CA VAL A 279 3.53 10.87 -14.95
C VAL A 279 4.18 9.54 -14.65
N GLN A 280 4.58 9.38 -13.40
CA GLN A 280 5.07 8.13 -12.88
C GLN A 280 3.92 7.37 -12.22
N LEU A 281 3.73 6.10 -12.55
CA LEU A 281 2.88 5.22 -11.74
C LEU A 281 3.70 4.67 -10.58
N ALA A 282 3.09 4.53 -9.41
CA ALA A 282 3.71 3.94 -8.23
C ALA A 282 2.76 2.97 -7.52
N ILE A 283 3.33 1.99 -6.83
CA ILE A 283 2.65 1.18 -5.81
C ILE A 283 3.40 1.31 -4.50
N LYS A 284 2.66 1.32 -3.40
CA LYS A 284 3.22 1.29 -2.06
C LYS A 284 3.37 -0.13 -1.51
N ILE A 285 4.56 -0.46 -1.04
CA ILE A 285 4.88 -1.71 -0.32
C ILE A 285 5.05 -1.40 1.18
N SER A 286 4.49 -2.25 2.05
CA SER A 286 4.59 -2.07 3.50
C SER A 286 5.92 -2.58 4.05
N GLY A 287 6.54 -1.82 4.95
CA GLY A 287 7.65 -2.30 5.76
C GLY A 287 7.14 -3.12 6.94
N ILE A 288 7.13 -4.44 6.79
CA ILE A 288 6.76 -5.39 7.84
C ILE A 288 8.07 -5.88 8.47
N HIS A 289 8.55 -5.13 9.46
CA HIS A 289 9.90 -5.28 9.98
C HIS A 289 10.01 -6.19 11.20
N TRP A 290 8.91 -6.48 11.89
CA TRP A 290 8.89 -7.42 13.02
C TRP A 290 8.89 -8.87 12.53
N TRP A 291 9.49 -9.76 13.31
CA TRP A 291 9.83 -11.14 12.94
C TRP A 291 10.78 -11.31 11.75
N TYR A 292 11.33 -10.24 11.18
CA TYR A 292 12.30 -10.33 10.09
C TYR A 292 13.60 -11.05 10.51
N ARG A 293 13.95 -11.02 11.80
CA ARG A 293 15.16 -11.71 12.31
C ARG A 293 14.96 -13.19 12.61
N VAL A 294 13.74 -13.74 12.46
CA VAL A 294 13.49 -15.19 12.68
C VAL A 294 13.28 -15.92 11.35
N PRO A 295 13.60 -17.23 11.26
CA PRO A 295 13.58 -17.96 9.99
C PRO A 295 12.25 -17.91 9.22
N SER A 296 11.12 -17.84 9.93
CA SER A 296 9.80 -17.87 9.30
C SER A 296 9.33 -16.53 8.75
N HIS A 297 9.93 -15.39 9.14
CA HIS A 297 9.49 -14.07 8.71
C HIS A 297 7.96 -13.88 8.85
N ALA A 298 7.38 -14.41 9.94
CA ALA A 298 5.95 -14.74 10.04
C ALA A 298 5.00 -13.60 9.63
N ALA A 299 5.29 -12.36 10.06
CA ALA A 299 4.46 -11.22 9.72
C ALA A 299 4.53 -10.81 8.24
N GLU A 300 5.68 -10.99 7.59
CA GLU A 300 5.79 -10.80 6.13
C GLU A 300 4.93 -11.83 5.40
N LEU A 301 4.98 -13.09 5.85
CA LEU A 301 4.19 -14.18 5.25
C LEU A 301 2.69 -13.91 5.36
N THR A 302 2.18 -13.54 6.53
CA THR A 302 0.75 -13.23 6.72
C THR A 302 0.32 -11.98 5.94
N ALA A 303 1.20 -10.99 5.78
CA ALA A 303 0.97 -9.81 4.95
C ALA A 303 0.97 -10.12 3.44
N GLY A 304 1.45 -11.30 3.02
CA GLY A 304 1.50 -11.75 1.64
C GLY A 304 2.87 -11.61 0.96
N TYR A 305 3.89 -11.18 1.70
CA TYR A 305 5.27 -11.15 1.22
C TYR A 305 5.94 -12.47 1.58
N TYR A 306 6.07 -13.37 0.61
CA TYR A 306 6.74 -14.65 0.84
C TYR A 306 8.27 -14.47 0.86
N ASN A 307 8.77 -13.78 1.88
CA ASN A 307 10.18 -13.50 2.08
C ASN A 307 10.76 -14.49 3.10
N LEU A 308 11.91 -15.08 2.78
CA LEU A 308 12.69 -15.95 3.66
C LEU A 308 14.18 -15.71 3.39
N HIS A 309 15.06 -16.23 4.24
CA HIS A 309 16.51 -16.13 4.06
C HIS A 309 16.99 -16.59 2.66
N ASP A 310 16.41 -17.64 2.10
CA ASP A 310 16.76 -18.22 0.79
C ASP A 310 15.79 -17.82 -0.34
N ARG A 311 14.82 -16.95 -0.05
CA ARG A 311 13.79 -16.52 -1.00
C ARG A 311 13.49 -15.03 -0.87
N ASP A 312 13.95 -14.24 -1.83
CA ASP A 312 13.61 -12.82 -1.91
C ASP A 312 12.11 -12.64 -2.27
N GLY A 313 11.31 -12.22 -1.28
CA GLY A 313 9.88 -11.98 -1.43
C GLY A 313 9.52 -10.69 -2.18
N TYR A 314 10.45 -9.73 -2.25
CA TYR A 314 10.21 -8.39 -2.78
C TYR A 314 10.64 -8.24 -4.23
N ARG A 315 11.68 -8.96 -4.66
CA ARG A 315 12.16 -8.92 -6.05
C ARG A 315 11.14 -9.41 -7.08
N PRO A 316 10.29 -10.42 -6.81
CA PRO A 316 9.18 -10.76 -7.71
C PRO A 316 8.18 -9.62 -7.87
N ILE A 317 7.89 -8.88 -6.79
CA ILE A 317 7.04 -7.67 -6.85
C ILE A 317 7.73 -6.61 -7.72
N ALA A 318 9.01 -6.33 -7.48
CA ALA A 318 9.76 -5.38 -8.30
C ALA A 318 9.79 -5.79 -9.79
N ARG A 319 9.93 -7.09 -10.08
CA ARG A 319 9.86 -7.58 -11.46
C ARG A 319 8.49 -7.38 -12.10
N MET A 320 7.41 -7.53 -11.33
CA MET A 320 6.06 -7.19 -11.79
C MET A 320 5.95 -5.70 -12.12
N LEU A 321 6.41 -4.82 -11.23
CA LEU A 321 6.41 -3.36 -11.43
C LEU A 321 7.21 -2.93 -12.67
N LYS A 322 8.29 -3.64 -13.00
CA LYS A 322 9.13 -3.38 -14.18
C LYS A 322 8.33 -3.43 -15.48
N ARG A 323 7.38 -4.36 -15.59
CA ARG A 323 6.51 -4.52 -16.77
C ARG A 323 5.65 -3.29 -17.03
N HIS A 324 5.38 -2.55 -15.96
CA HIS A 324 4.50 -1.39 -15.91
C HIS A 324 5.26 -0.07 -15.89
N HIS A 325 6.60 -0.09 -15.96
CA HIS A 325 7.46 1.07 -15.73
C HIS A 325 7.13 1.82 -14.43
N ALA A 326 6.62 1.09 -13.42
CA ALA A 326 6.15 1.66 -12.17
C ALA A 326 7.30 1.86 -11.17
N THR A 327 7.13 2.82 -10.27
CA THR A 327 8.00 3.08 -9.13
C THR A 327 7.58 2.20 -7.96
N LEU A 328 8.56 1.66 -7.25
CA LEU A 328 8.33 1.05 -5.94
C LEU A 328 8.40 2.15 -4.88
N ASN A 329 7.30 2.43 -4.18
CA ASN A 329 7.30 3.30 -3.01
C ASN A 329 7.33 2.45 -1.73
N PHE A 330 8.33 2.63 -0.88
CA PHE A 330 8.51 1.87 0.36
C PHE A 330 8.36 2.74 1.61
N THR A 331 8.36 2.15 2.80
CA THR A 331 8.26 2.88 4.07
C THR A 331 9.37 2.46 5.05
N CYS A 332 9.32 2.90 6.31
CA CYS A 332 10.33 2.64 7.35
C CYS A 332 11.70 3.29 7.11
N ALA A 333 11.80 4.27 6.22
CA ALA A 333 13.09 4.90 5.89
C ALA A 333 13.73 5.70 7.04
N GLU A 334 12.97 6.00 8.09
CA GLU A 334 13.41 6.71 9.29
C GLU A 334 13.82 5.80 10.45
N MET A 335 13.42 4.53 10.41
CA MET A 335 13.56 3.60 11.53
C MET A 335 14.98 3.05 11.65
N ARG A 336 15.43 2.86 12.89
CA ARG A 336 16.62 2.06 13.22
C ARG A 336 16.27 0.82 14.02
N ASP A 337 17.09 -0.21 13.89
CA ASP A 337 16.91 -1.47 14.62
C ASP A 337 17.00 -1.25 16.13
N SER A 338 17.90 -0.35 16.55
CA SER A 338 18.10 0.02 17.95
C SER A 338 16.89 0.70 18.60
N GLU A 339 15.94 1.19 17.80
CA GLU A 339 14.70 1.83 18.27
C GLU A 339 13.57 0.80 18.48
N GLN A 340 13.78 -0.47 18.12
CA GLN A 340 12.78 -1.51 18.17
C GLN A 340 12.94 -2.38 19.43
N SER A 341 11.84 -2.89 19.96
CA SER A 341 11.91 -3.85 21.08
C SER A 341 12.59 -5.15 20.64
N SER A 342 13.46 -5.70 21.50
CA SER A 342 14.15 -6.96 21.22
C SER A 342 13.17 -8.13 20.99
N GLN A 343 12.05 -8.13 21.72
CA GLN A 343 11.00 -9.13 21.60
C GLN A 343 10.34 -9.17 20.22
N ALA A 344 10.37 -8.07 19.46
CA ALA A 344 9.76 -8.01 18.14
C ALA A 344 10.60 -8.69 17.05
N MET A 345 11.83 -9.10 17.35
CA MET A 345 12.77 -9.68 16.37
C MET A 345 12.84 -8.85 15.08
N SER A 346 12.93 -7.54 15.30
CA SER A 346 12.68 -6.51 14.30
C SER A 346 13.97 -6.09 13.59
N ALA A 347 13.89 -5.84 12.29
CA ALA A 347 15.03 -5.44 11.45
C ALA A 347 14.62 -4.46 10.31
N PRO A 348 14.13 -3.25 10.65
CA PRO A 348 13.77 -2.26 9.65
C PRO A 348 14.94 -1.84 8.76
N GLU A 349 16.18 -1.79 9.27
CA GLU A 349 17.32 -1.35 8.47
C GLU A 349 17.70 -2.36 7.39
N GLU A 350 17.76 -3.65 7.73
CA GLU A 350 18.01 -4.71 6.76
C GLU A 350 16.84 -4.88 5.79
N LEU A 351 15.59 -4.74 6.25
CA LEU A 351 14.42 -4.79 5.39
C LEU A 351 14.45 -3.66 4.33
N VAL A 352 14.73 -2.41 4.74
CA VAL A 352 14.90 -1.30 3.79
C VAL A 352 15.99 -1.63 2.77
N GLN A 353 17.16 -2.12 3.21
CA GLN A 353 18.23 -2.50 2.29
C GLN A 353 17.78 -3.57 1.29
N GLN A 354 17.07 -4.61 1.73
CA GLN A 354 16.58 -5.67 0.86
C GLN A 354 15.63 -5.14 -0.22
N VAL A 355 14.61 -4.38 0.19
CA VAL A 355 13.57 -3.89 -0.73
C VAL A 355 14.13 -2.88 -1.74
N LEU A 356 14.95 -1.93 -1.28
CA LEU A 356 15.58 -0.96 -2.18
C LEU A 356 16.51 -1.65 -3.19
N SER A 357 17.32 -2.60 -2.72
CA SER A 357 18.21 -3.38 -3.58
C SER A 357 17.45 -4.23 -4.58
N ALA A 358 16.32 -4.84 -4.19
CA ALA A 358 15.45 -5.60 -5.08
C ALA A 358 14.89 -4.71 -6.20
N GLY A 359 14.41 -3.51 -5.85
CA GLY A 359 13.93 -2.52 -6.82
C GLY A 359 15.00 -2.08 -7.81
N TRP A 360 16.17 -1.67 -7.32
CA TRP A 360 17.28 -1.24 -8.18
C TRP A 360 17.83 -2.37 -9.07
N ARG A 361 17.92 -3.61 -8.57
CA ARG A 361 18.35 -4.77 -9.39
C ARG A 361 17.41 -5.08 -10.55
N GLU A 362 16.10 -4.80 -10.40
CA GLU A 362 15.15 -4.93 -11.50
C GLU A 362 15.12 -3.69 -12.42
N GLY A 363 15.85 -2.63 -12.06
CA GLY A 363 15.98 -1.39 -12.83
C GLY A 363 14.88 -0.36 -12.54
N LEU A 364 14.22 -0.46 -11.38
CA LEU A 364 13.14 0.44 -11.01
C LEU A 364 13.65 1.76 -10.43
N ARG A 365 12.81 2.78 -10.53
CA ARG A 365 12.84 3.90 -9.59
C ARG A 365 12.30 3.41 -8.25
N VAL A 366 12.94 3.82 -7.17
CA VAL A 366 12.51 3.49 -5.80
C VAL A 366 12.37 4.77 -5.00
N ALA A 367 11.21 4.98 -4.39
CA ALA A 367 10.91 6.08 -3.47
C ALA A 367 10.65 5.53 -2.07
N CYS A 368 10.70 6.40 -1.06
CA CYS A 368 10.38 6.02 0.31
C CYS A 368 9.53 7.06 1.05
N GLU A 369 8.91 6.61 2.13
CA GLU A 369 8.28 7.42 3.15
C GLU A 369 8.79 7.03 4.55
N ASN A 370 8.64 7.92 5.53
CA ASN A 370 8.69 7.50 6.93
C ASN A 370 7.41 6.75 7.32
N ALA A 371 7.52 5.77 8.21
CA ALA A 371 6.37 5.00 8.69
C ALA A 371 5.65 5.70 9.86
N LEU A 372 6.41 6.37 10.74
CA LEU A 372 5.92 7.03 11.95
C LEU A 372 6.26 8.54 11.94
N PRO A 373 5.49 9.38 12.63
CA PRO A 373 5.80 10.81 12.76
C PRO A 373 7.10 11.00 13.55
N ARG A 374 8.09 11.66 12.95
CA ARG A 374 9.42 11.88 13.52
C ARG A 374 9.93 13.28 13.19
N TYR A 375 10.42 13.99 14.19
CA TYR A 375 10.88 15.38 14.06
C TYR A 375 12.33 15.58 14.49
N ASP A 376 12.99 14.50 14.92
CA ASP A 376 14.35 14.51 15.45
C ASP A 376 15.42 14.28 14.36
N ALA A 377 16.62 14.79 14.64
CA ALA A 377 17.77 14.69 13.73
C ALA A 377 18.17 13.23 13.44
N THR A 378 17.94 12.30 14.37
CA THR A 378 18.29 10.89 14.17
C THR A 378 17.48 10.29 13.04
N ALA A 379 16.16 10.48 13.03
CA ALA A 379 15.29 10.07 11.93
C ALA A 379 15.70 10.69 10.58
N TYR A 380 15.92 12.01 10.54
CA TYR A 380 16.35 12.67 9.30
C TYR A 380 17.69 12.13 8.79
N ASN A 381 18.66 11.88 9.67
CA ASN A 381 19.94 11.27 9.29
C ASN A 381 19.78 9.84 8.76
N THR A 382 18.86 9.04 9.33
CA THR A 382 18.54 7.71 8.83
C THR A 382 17.91 7.79 7.43
N ILE A 383 16.96 8.71 7.21
CA ILE A 383 16.37 8.97 5.90
C ILE A 383 17.45 9.36 4.88
N LEU A 384 18.37 10.27 5.24
CA LEU A 384 19.46 10.71 4.36
C LEU A 384 20.39 9.56 3.98
N ARG A 385 20.74 8.70 4.93
CA ARG A 385 21.53 7.48 4.68
C ARG A 385 20.81 6.58 3.67
N ASN A 386 19.54 6.31 3.89
CA ASN A 386 18.76 5.45 2.99
C ASN A 386 18.52 6.10 1.61
N ALA A 387 18.45 7.43 1.56
CA ALA A 387 18.27 8.20 0.32
C ALA A 387 19.46 8.12 -0.62
N ARG A 388 20.68 7.98 -0.07
CA ARG A 388 21.93 7.79 -0.81
C ARG A 388 22.81 6.78 -0.05
N PRO A 389 22.58 5.47 -0.22
CA PRO A 389 23.27 4.44 0.56
C PRO A 389 24.79 4.50 0.45
N ASN A 390 25.31 4.94 -0.70
CA ASN A 390 26.75 5.08 -0.97
C ASN A 390 27.23 6.55 -0.85
N GLY A 391 26.43 7.44 -0.27
CA GLY A 391 26.77 8.84 -0.07
C GLY A 391 26.72 9.70 -1.35
N ILE A 392 27.45 10.82 -1.32
CA ILE A 392 27.49 11.78 -2.42
C ILE A 392 28.62 11.43 -3.39
N ASN A 393 28.30 11.18 -4.65
CA ASN A 393 29.28 11.17 -5.73
C ASN A 393 29.53 12.61 -6.22
N LYS A 394 30.75 13.13 -6.06
CA LYS A 394 31.12 14.49 -6.48
C LYS A 394 31.36 14.63 -7.99
N THR A 395 31.54 13.51 -8.70
CA THR A 395 31.96 13.48 -10.11
C THR A 395 30.85 13.06 -11.06
N GLY A 396 29.65 12.78 -10.54
CA GLY A 396 28.52 12.31 -11.34
C GLY A 396 27.34 11.86 -10.49
N PRO A 397 26.33 11.20 -11.09
CA PRO A 397 25.25 10.60 -10.31
C PRO A 397 25.80 9.49 -9.39
N PRO A 398 25.23 9.32 -8.18
CA PRO A 398 25.54 8.15 -7.35
C PRO A 398 25.03 6.87 -8.01
N GLU A 399 25.65 5.73 -7.68
CA GLU A 399 25.26 4.41 -8.19
C GLU A 399 23.79 4.10 -7.87
N HIS A 400 23.42 4.27 -6.60
CA HIS A 400 22.05 4.12 -6.13
C HIS A 400 21.60 5.38 -5.40
N LYS A 401 20.36 5.81 -5.68
CA LYS A 401 19.67 6.88 -4.95
C LYS A 401 18.17 6.65 -4.98
N LEU A 402 17.48 7.11 -3.94
CA LEU A 402 16.04 7.24 -4.01
C LEU A 402 15.64 8.25 -5.09
N PHE A 403 14.52 7.95 -5.76
CA PHE A 403 13.89 8.82 -6.72
C PHE A 403 13.29 10.06 -6.02
N GLY A 404 12.59 9.82 -4.92
CA GLY A 404 12.04 10.84 -4.03
C GLY A 404 11.80 10.28 -2.63
N PHE A 405 11.60 11.19 -1.69
CA PHE A 405 11.16 10.87 -0.33
C PHE A 405 9.91 11.69 -0.03
N THR A 406 8.87 11.05 0.49
CA THR A 406 7.63 11.74 0.91
C THR A 406 7.47 11.67 2.42
N TYR A 407 7.50 12.82 3.07
CA TYR A 407 7.41 12.96 4.51
C TYR A 407 5.95 12.86 5.00
N LEU A 408 5.73 12.01 6.01
CA LEU A 408 4.46 11.83 6.71
C LEU A 408 4.54 12.54 8.07
N ARG A 409 3.77 13.61 8.34
CA ARG A 409 2.79 14.34 7.51
C ARG A 409 2.93 15.86 7.81
N LEU A 410 2.38 16.71 6.95
CA LEU A 410 2.30 18.17 7.12
C LEU A 410 1.80 18.58 8.52
#